data_AF-A0A945V0H0-F1
#
_entry.id   AF-A0A945V0H0-F1
#
_cell.length_a   1.000
_cell.length_b   1.000
_cell.length_c   1.000
_cell.angle_alpha   90.00
_cell.angle_beta   90.00
_cell.angle_gamma   90.00
#
_symmetry.space_group_name_H-M   'P 1'
#
loop_
_entity.id
_entity.type
_entity.pdbx_description
1 polymer ?
#
loop_
_entity_poly.entity_id
_entity_poly.type
_entity_poly.pdbx_seq_one_letter_code
_entity_poly.pdbx_strand_id
1 'polypeptide(L)'
;RIIRTASRARKSSAGYDLTRLFVGSEGTLGVITEITLKVYGIPESITSAVCQFENLENAINTSILIVQSGIPVARMELLDDVQMDACIKYSKLEGYNSKPTIFFEFHGTEASAKEQAETVQEIAEEFGGSAFQWTAQMEDRNKLWQARHDAYYAAIALRPGCQGWATDVCVPVSRLTECINETKADLEGTNLLSPLVGHVGDGNFHLLYIVDPKNVEEMSEAQAHSDRMVMRALAMGGTCTGEHGVGYGKIHFLQEEHGDSISLMRSLKVSFDPENIMNPGKIINI
;
A
#
# COMPACT_ATOMS: atom_id res chain seq x y z
N ARG A 1 31.49 3.15 -13.74
CA ARG A 1 31.19 4.30 -14.63
C ARG A 1 30.26 5.25 -13.87
N ILE A 2 30.37 6.57 -14.05
CA ILE A 2 29.36 7.53 -13.59
C ILE A 2 28.48 7.89 -14.79
N ILE A 3 27.16 7.80 -14.63
CA ILE A 3 26.20 8.17 -15.68
C ILE A 3 25.21 9.18 -15.13
N ARG A 4 24.79 10.13 -15.98
CA ARG A 4 23.71 11.05 -15.68
C ARG A 4 22.51 10.67 -16.54
N THR A 5 21.43 10.27 -15.89
CA THR A 5 20.24 9.73 -16.59
C THR A 5 19.15 10.77 -16.82
N ALA A 6 19.17 11.89 -16.07
CA ALA A 6 18.19 12.97 -16.20
C ALA A 6 18.84 14.36 -16.20
N SER A 7 18.08 15.33 -16.70
CA SER A 7 18.38 16.76 -16.59
C SER A 7 17.21 17.51 -15.93
N ARG A 8 17.36 18.81 -15.68
CA ARG A 8 16.29 19.65 -15.13
C ARG A 8 15.17 19.98 -16.12
N ALA A 9 15.33 19.62 -17.39
CA ALA A 9 14.31 19.86 -18.40
C ALA A 9 13.06 19.03 -18.07
N ARG A 10 11.89 19.68 -18.01
CA ARG A 10 10.61 18.99 -17.72
C ARG A 10 10.20 17.99 -18.81
N LYS A 11 10.76 18.13 -20.01
CA LYS A 11 10.50 17.28 -21.17
C LYS A 11 11.82 16.97 -21.86
N SER A 12 11.98 15.71 -22.22
CA SER A 12 13.06 15.22 -23.08
C SER A 12 12.56 13.96 -23.80
N SER A 13 12.91 13.83 -25.07
CA SER A 13 12.72 12.61 -25.87
C SER A 13 14.03 12.21 -26.56
N ALA A 14 15.17 12.71 -26.06
CA ALA A 14 16.48 12.47 -26.64
C ALA A 14 17.04 11.11 -26.14
N GLY A 15 16.67 10.04 -26.84
CA GLY A 15 17.12 8.66 -26.55
C GLY A 15 16.24 7.92 -25.55
N TYR A 16 16.74 6.80 -25.03
CA TYR A 16 16.02 5.95 -24.07
C TYR A 16 16.00 6.57 -22.67
N ASP A 17 14.89 6.39 -21.96
CA ASP A 17 14.76 6.81 -20.55
C ASP A 17 15.51 5.84 -19.63
N LEU A 18 16.81 6.11 -19.45
CA LEU A 18 17.63 5.32 -18.55
C LEU A 18 17.25 5.53 -17.08
N THR A 19 16.61 6.65 -16.70
CA THR A 19 16.19 6.86 -15.30
C THR A 19 15.21 5.77 -14.87
N ARG A 20 14.27 5.41 -15.75
CA ARG A 20 13.29 4.34 -15.49
C ARG A 20 13.89 2.94 -15.36
N LEU A 21 15.12 2.71 -15.84
CA LEU A 21 15.82 1.44 -15.58
C LEU A 21 16.35 1.35 -14.15
N PHE A 22 16.73 2.48 -13.52
CA PHE A 22 17.26 2.49 -12.15
C PHE A 22 16.18 2.66 -11.08
N VAL A 23 15.08 3.34 -11.40
CA VAL A 23 13.94 3.46 -10.47
C VAL A 23 13.29 2.08 -10.32
N GLY A 24 13.30 1.55 -9.09
CA GLY A 24 12.83 0.18 -8.80
C GLY A 24 13.87 -0.91 -9.00
N SER A 25 15.12 -0.59 -9.38
CA SER A 25 16.16 -1.62 -9.58
C SER A 25 16.74 -2.18 -8.29
N GLU A 26 16.34 -1.65 -7.12
CA GLU A 26 16.81 -2.04 -5.79
C GLU A 26 18.35 -2.17 -5.68
N GLY A 27 19.10 -1.26 -6.32
CA GLY A 27 20.57 -1.29 -6.31
C GLY A 27 21.23 -2.41 -7.12
N THR A 28 20.45 -3.23 -7.84
CA THR A 28 21.00 -4.35 -8.64
C THR A 28 21.68 -3.88 -9.93
N LEU A 29 21.37 -2.68 -10.44
CA LEU A 29 21.98 -2.12 -11.66
C LEU A 29 23.05 -1.05 -11.37
N GLY A 30 23.26 -0.69 -10.11
CA GLY A 30 24.22 0.33 -9.68
C GLY A 30 23.74 1.12 -8.47
N VAL A 31 24.51 2.14 -8.09
CA VAL A 31 24.24 2.99 -6.93
C VAL A 31 23.78 4.38 -7.38
N ILE A 32 22.61 4.81 -6.88
CA ILE A 32 22.10 6.16 -7.11
C ILE A 32 22.82 7.12 -6.16
N THR A 33 23.51 8.13 -6.71
CA THR A 33 24.28 9.10 -5.91
C THR A 33 23.65 10.50 -5.86
N GLU A 34 22.82 10.84 -6.85
CA GLU A 34 22.12 12.13 -6.94
C GLU A 34 20.71 11.91 -7.49
N ILE A 35 19.74 12.69 -6.99
CA ILE A 35 18.35 12.63 -7.43
C ILE A 35 17.85 14.05 -7.68
N THR A 36 17.14 14.25 -8.78
CA THR A 36 16.38 15.48 -9.05
C THR A 36 14.90 15.16 -9.00
N LEU A 37 14.16 15.78 -8.07
CA LEU A 37 12.73 15.54 -7.86
C LEU A 37 11.89 16.73 -8.31
N LYS A 38 10.69 16.45 -8.80
CA LYS A 38 9.64 17.46 -8.97
C LYS A 38 9.01 17.74 -7.61
N VAL A 39 8.94 19.01 -7.22
CA VAL A 39 8.24 19.46 -6.01
C VAL A 39 6.91 20.14 -6.40
N TYR A 40 5.98 20.16 -5.45
CA TYR A 40 4.69 20.84 -5.57
C TYR A 40 4.60 21.96 -4.54
N GLY A 41 3.74 22.96 -4.82
CA GLY A 41 3.43 23.99 -3.83
C GLY A 41 2.66 23.36 -2.65
N ILE A 42 2.80 23.96 -1.47
CA ILE A 42 2.00 23.56 -0.31
C ILE A 42 0.54 23.97 -0.60
N PRO A 43 -0.44 23.07 -0.46
CA PRO A 43 -1.85 23.41 -0.64
C PRO A 43 -2.30 24.53 0.29
N GLU A 44 -3.26 25.34 -0.16
CA GLU A 44 -3.85 26.42 0.65
C GLU A 44 -4.62 25.84 1.85
N SER A 45 -5.39 24.79 1.60
CA SER A 45 -6.15 24.04 2.60
C SER A 45 -5.84 22.55 2.50
N ILE A 46 -5.77 21.91 3.66
CA ILE A 46 -5.72 20.46 3.81
C ILE A 46 -6.75 20.06 4.86
N THR A 47 -7.70 19.22 4.46
CA THR A 47 -8.77 18.71 5.31
C THR A 47 -8.64 17.19 5.43
N SER A 48 -8.80 16.65 6.64
CA SER A 48 -8.88 15.20 6.84
C SER A 48 -10.30 14.80 7.20
N ALA A 49 -10.72 13.60 6.77
CA ALA A 49 -11.98 13.00 7.19
C ALA A 49 -11.80 11.56 7.64
N VAL A 50 -12.73 11.05 8.44
CA VAL A 50 -12.81 9.65 8.84
C VAL A 50 -14.23 9.15 8.66
N CYS A 51 -14.39 7.92 8.17
CA CYS A 51 -15.67 7.25 8.06
C CYS A 51 -15.57 5.80 8.53
N GLN A 52 -16.52 5.36 9.37
CA GLN A 52 -16.61 3.97 9.83
C GLN A 52 -17.76 3.23 9.13
N PHE A 53 -17.55 1.96 8.81
CA PHE A 53 -18.49 1.11 8.10
C PHE A 53 -18.83 -0.14 8.94
N GLU A 54 -20.01 -0.73 8.74
CA GLU A 54 -20.37 -1.97 9.46
C GLU A 54 -19.62 -3.20 8.92
N ASN A 55 -19.16 -3.15 7.67
CA ASN A 55 -18.40 -4.23 7.04
C ASN A 55 -17.35 -3.68 6.07
N LEU A 56 -16.36 -4.52 5.76
CA LEU A 56 -15.21 -4.16 4.95
C LEU A 56 -15.57 -3.91 3.48
N GLU A 57 -16.53 -4.68 2.96
CA GLU A 57 -17.00 -4.58 1.58
C GLU A 57 -17.57 -3.19 1.27
N ASN A 58 -18.40 -2.63 2.15
CA ASN A 58 -18.96 -1.28 2.00
C ASN A 58 -17.87 -0.19 1.98
N ALA A 59 -16.83 -0.34 2.82
CA ALA A 59 -15.70 0.57 2.82
C ALA A 59 -14.96 0.53 1.47
N ILE A 60 -14.65 -0.68 0.98
CA ILE A 60 -13.93 -0.84 -0.30
C ILE A 60 -14.77 -0.34 -1.48
N ASN A 61 -16.07 -0.67 -1.53
CA ASN A 61 -16.96 -0.21 -2.61
C ASN A 61 -17.12 1.32 -2.62
N THR A 62 -17.12 1.97 -1.44
CA THR A 62 -17.04 3.43 -1.32
C THR A 62 -15.77 3.96 -2.00
N SER A 63 -14.61 3.37 -1.70
CA SER A 63 -13.33 3.75 -2.32
C SER A 63 -13.33 3.58 -3.84
N ILE A 64 -13.89 2.48 -4.34
CA ILE A 64 -14.01 2.22 -5.78
C ILE A 64 -14.84 3.30 -6.46
N LEU A 65 -16.02 3.64 -5.90
CA LEU A 65 -16.90 4.64 -6.50
C LEU A 65 -16.28 6.04 -6.48
N ILE A 66 -15.57 6.41 -5.41
CA ILE A 66 -14.84 7.68 -5.32
C ILE A 66 -13.81 7.80 -6.45
N VAL A 67 -12.99 6.75 -6.66
CA VAL A 67 -11.97 6.73 -7.71
C VAL A 67 -12.61 6.77 -9.10
N GLN A 68 -13.66 5.97 -9.33
CA GLN A 68 -14.37 5.93 -10.61
C GLN A 68 -15.10 7.24 -10.93
N SER A 69 -15.52 7.99 -9.92
CA SER A 69 -16.12 9.32 -10.06
C SER A 69 -15.09 10.41 -10.34
N GLY A 70 -13.79 10.10 -10.30
CA GLY A 70 -12.71 11.04 -10.57
C GLY A 70 -12.56 12.12 -9.49
N ILE A 71 -13.02 11.86 -8.27
CA ILE A 71 -12.89 12.81 -7.16
C ILE A 71 -11.41 12.84 -6.73
N PRO A 72 -10.75 14.01 -6.71
CA PRO A 72 -9.32 14.11 -6.48
C PRO A 72 -8.97 14.04 -4.99
N VAL A 73 -9.15 12.87 -4.38
CA VAL A 73 -8.77 12.62 -2.99
C VAL A 73 -7.24 12.49 -2.90
N ALA A 74 -6.62 13.23 -1.97
CA ALA A 74 -5.17 13.24 -1.81
C ALA A 74 -4.64 11.99 -1.09
N ARG A 75 -5.43 11.42 -0.16
CA ARG A 75 -5.14 10.15 0.53
C ARG A 75 -6.43 9.41 0.84
N MET A 76 -6.42 8.09 0.69
CA MET A 76 -7.56 7.24 1.03
C MET A 76 -7.05 5.93 1.62
N GLU A 77 -7.06 5.86 2.95
CA GLU A 77 -6.41 4.81 3.73
C GLU A 77 -7.43 3.96 4.47
N LEU A 78 -7.52 2.68 4.13
CA LEU A 78 -8.39 1.70 4.78
C LEU A 78 -7.66 1.04 5.97
N LEU A 79 -8.39 0.84 7.06
CA LEU A 79 -8.09 -0.10 8.13
C LEU A 79 -9.26 -1.06 8.25
N ASP A 80 -9.01 -2.36 8.41
CA ASP A 80 -10.05 -3.28 8.85
C ASP A 80 -10.38 -3.08 10.34
N ASP A 81 -11.38 -3.83 10.83
CA ASP A 81 -11.81 -3.81 12.23
C ASP A 81 -10.68 -4.20 13.20
N VAL A 82 -9.88 -5.21 12.86
CA VAL A 82 -8.76 -5.69 13.68
C VAL A 82 -7.67 -4.62 13.80
N GLN A 83 -7.30 -3.99 12.68
CA GLN A 83 -6.32 -2.92 12.67
C GLN A 83 -6.83 -1.66 13.37
N MET A 84 -8.11 -1.32 13.19
CA MET A 84 -8.71 -0.17 13.87
C MET A 84 -8.77 -0.39 15.38
N ASP A 85 -9.10 -1.61 15.84
CA ASP A 85 -9.03 -1.98 17.26
C ASP A 85 -7.63 -1.79 17.84
N ALA A 86 -6.61 -2.22 17.09
CA ALA A 86 -5.21 -2.04 17.47
C ALA A 86 -4.87 -0.55 17.64
N CYS A 87 -5.23 0.28 16.66
CA CYS A 87 -5.01 1.73 16.69
C CYS A 87 -5.79 2.42 17.83
N ILE A 88 -7.01 1.99 18.14
CA ILE A 88 -7.80 2.52 19.27
C ILE A 88 -7.06 2.29 20.59
N LYS A 89 -6.60 1.05 20.83
CA LYS A 89 -5.90 0.67 22.06
C LYS A 89 -4.53 1.34 22.18
N TYR A 90 -3.78 1.42 21.09
CA TYR A 90 -2.41 1.94 21.08
C TYR A 90 -2.37 3.47 21.11
N SER A 91 -3.12 4.13 20.22
CA SER A 91 -3.09 5.58 20.02
C SER A 91 -4.17 6.31 20.81
N LYS A 92 -4.99 5.61 21.60
CA LYS A 92 -6.06 6.17 22.46
C LYS A 92 -7.08 6.99 21.64
N LEU A 93 -7.59 6.38 20.57
CA LEU A 93 -8.62 6.98 19.72
C LEU A 93 -10.00 6.86 20.39
N GLU A 94 -10.23 7.67 21.42
CA GLU A 94 -11.52 7.78 22.10
C GLU A 94 -12.64 8.16 21.11
N GLY A 95 -13.81 7.53 21.27
CA GLY A 95 -15.00 7.79 20.43
C GLY A 95 -15.10 6.95 19.15
N TYR A 96 -14.07 6.18 18.82
CA TYR A 96 -14.08 5.26 17.68
C TYR A 96 -14.41 3.83 18.11
N ASN A 97 -15.03 3.07 17.21
CA ASN A 97 -15.30 1.65 17.39
C ASN A 97 -14.35 0.79 16.54
N SER A 98 -14.14 -0.46 16.93
CA SER A 98 -13.39 -1.48 16.18
C SER A 98 -14.20 -1.91 14.95
N LYS A 99 -14.22 -1.05 13.93
CA LYS A 99 -14.97 -1.21 12.68
C LYS A 99 -14.07 -0.87 11.49
N PRO A 100 -14.31 -1.44 10.30
CA PRO A 100 -13.64 -1.00 9.08
C PRO A 100 -13.77 0.52 8.93
N THR A 101 -12.63 1.18 8.70
CA THR A 101 -12.53 2.64 8.77
C THR A 101 -11.68 3.15 7.63
N ILE A 102 -12.13 4.21 6.95
CA ILE A 102 -11.34 4.93 5.94
C ILE A 102 -10.96 6.30 6.45
N PHE A 103 -9.68 6.64 6.34
CA PHE A 103 -9.15 7.98 6.52
C PHE A 103 -8.97 8.64 5.16
N PHE A 104 -9.50 9.84 5.01
CA PHE A 104 -9.39 10.64 3.80
C PHE A 104 -8.54 11.89 4.05
N GLU A 105 -7.82 12.35 3.02
CA GLU A 105 -7.24 13.69 2.97
C GLU A 105 -7.64 14.39 1.67
N PHE A 106 -7.96 15.68 1.76
CA PHE A 106 -8.35 16.54 0.64
C PHE A 106 -7.44 17.75 0.59
N HIS A 107 -6.91 18.08 -0.59
CA HIS A 107 -6.02 19.22 -0.80
C HIS A 107 -6.65 20.17 -1.80
N GLY A 108 -6.47 21.48 -1.60
CA GLY A 108 -6.94 22.48 -2.55
C GLY A 108 -7.08 23.86 -1.92
N THR A 109 -7.98 24.67 -2.48
CA THR A 109 -8.53 25.83 -1.77
C THR A 109 -9.50 25.35 -0.69
N GLU A 110 -9.87 26.22 0.24
CA GLU A 110 -10.88 25.88 1.26
C GLU A 110 -12.20 25.41 0.63
N ALA A 111 -12.67 26.09 -0.42
CA ALA A 111 -13.89 25.72 -1.13
C ALA A 111 -13.77 24.35 -1.82
N SER A 112 -12.65 24.08 -2.51
CA SER A 112 -12.47 22.82 -3.23
C SER A 112 -12.31 21.63 -2.29
N ALA A 113 -11.56 21.79 -1.20
CA ALA A 113 -11.38 20.72 -0.22
C ALA A 113 -12.71 20.37 0.48
N LYS A 114 -13.54 21.40 0.73
CA LYS A 114 -14.89 21.21 1.29
C LYS A 114 -15.81 20.48 0.31
N GLU A 115 -15.85 20.90 -0.96
CA GLU A 115 -16.67 20.26 -2.00
C GLU A 115 -16.30 18.78 -2.18
N GLN A 116 -15.00 18.46 -2.20
CA GLN A 116 -14.52 17.08 -2.25
C GLN A 116 -14.99 16.27 -1.03
N ALA A 117 -14.88 16.83 0.17
CA ALA A 117 -15.30 16.16 1.40
C ALA A 117 -16.81 15.91 1.45
N GLU A 118 -17.63 16.89 1.03
CA GLU A 118 -19.09 16.75 0.95
C GLU A 118 -19.49 15.68 -0.08
N THR A 119 -18.86 15.67 -1.25
CA THR A 119 -19.13 14.65 -2.29
C THR A 119 -18.73 13.24 -1.81
N VAL A 120 -17.57 13.11 -1.14
CA VAL A 120 -17.14 11.83 -0.56
C VAL A 120 -18.08 11.39 0.57
N GLN A 121 -18.59 12.32 1.36
CA GLN A 121 -19.56 12.02 2.41
C GLN A 121 -20.85 11.44 1.81
N GLU A 122 -21.40 12.05 0.76
CA GLU A 122 -22.61 11.56 0.06
C GLU A 122 -22.41 10.11 -0.42
N ILE A 123 -21.27 9.82 -1.07
CA ILE A 123 -20.94 8.47 -1.51
C ILE A 123 -20.81 7.50 -0.33
N ALA A 124 -20.12 7.91 0.74
CA ALA A 124 -19.97 7.06 1.91
C ALA A 124 -21.33 6.71 2.55
N GLU A 125 -22.26 7.68 2.61
CA GLU A 125 -23.62 7.48 3.13
C GLU A 125 -24.42 6.46 2.29
N GLU A 126 -24.26 6.43 0.96
CA GLU A 126 -24.89 5.42 0.09
C GLU A 126 -24.49 3.98 0.44
N PHE A 127 -23.28 3.78 0.95
CA PHE A 127 -22.76 2.50 1.41
C PHE A 127 -22.91 2.29 2.93
N GLY A 128 -23.70 3.12 3.62
CA GLY A 128 -23.92 3.02 5.05
C GLY A 128 -22.73 3.43 5.91
N GLY A 129 -21.85 4.27 5.37
CA GLY A 129 -20.80 4.96 6.11
C GLY A 129 -21.41 5.81 7.22
N SER A 130 -20.76 5.78 8.38
CA SER A 130 -21.23 6.43 9.59
C SER A 130 -20.12 7.23 10.26
N ALA A 131 -20.53 8.13 11.16
CA ALA A 131 -19.62 8.99 11.91
C ALA A 131 -18.63 9.75 11.00
N PHE A 132 -19.10 10.19 9.83
CA PHE A 132 -18.29 11.01 8.92
C PHE A 132 -17.92 12.31 9.62
N GLN A 133 -16.66 12.43 10.00
CA GLN A 133 -16.12 13.60 10.69
C GLN A 133 -14.96 14.12 9.88
N TRP A 134 -15.04 15.39 9.48
CA TRP A 134 -13.94 16.06 8.83
C TRP A 134 -13.54 17.33 9.58
N THR A 135 -12.24 17.61 9.57
CA THR A 135 -11.65 18.73 10.30
C THR A 135 -10.49 19.32 9.50
N ALA A 136 -10.46 20.65 9.47
CA ALA A 136 -9.33 21.43 8.96
C ALA A 136 -8.32 21.76 10.07
N GLN A 137 -8.66 21.51 11.34
CA GLN A 137 -7.80 21.82 12.48
C GLN A 137 -6.56 20.92 12.46
N MET A 138 -5.38 21.54 12.48
CA MET A 138 -4.11 20.85 12.32
C MET A 138 -3.90 19.78 13.40
N GLU A 139 -4.31 20.06 14.64
CA GLU A 139 -4.13 19.16 15.79
C GLU A 139 -4.95 17.87 15.64
N ASP A 140 -6.23 17.99 15.29
CA ASP A 140 -7.12 16.85 15.07
C ASP A 140 -6.64 16.01 13.88
N ARG A 141 -6.25 16.66 12.78
CA ARG A 141 -5.68 15.99 11.60
C ARG A 141 -4.41 15.22 11.95
N ASN A 142 -3.50 15.84 12.70
CA ASN A 142 -2.27 15.20 13.14
C ASN A 142 -2.55 14.00 14.03
N LYS A 143 -3.55 14.08 14.92
CA LYS A 143 -3.94 12.95 15.78
C LYS A 143 -4.41 11.74 14.95
N LEU A 144 -5.29 11.98 13.97
CA LEU A 144 -5.80 10.92 13.08
C LEU A 144 -4.69 10.30 12.25
N TRP A 145 -3.88 11.14 11.61
CA TRP A 145 -2.78 10.68 10.78
C TRP A 145 -1.73 9.97 11.62
N GLN A 146 -1.38 10.45 12.81
CA GLN A 146 -0.43 9.78 13.69
C GLN A 146 -0.88 8.35 14.00
N ALA A 147 -2.17 8.13 14.30
CA ALA A 147 -2.68 6.79 14.53
C ALA A 147 -2.56 5.87 13.31
N ARG A 148 -2.77 6.38 12.09
CA ARG A 148 -2.52 5.63 10.85
C ARG A 148 -1.03 5.35 10.62
N HIS A 149 -0.13 6.28 10.94
CA HIS A 149 1.32 6.07 10.87
C HIS A 149 1.80 5.04 11.90
N ASP A 150 1.17 5.01 13.07
CA ASP A 150 1.47 4.07 14.15
C ASP A 150 0.87 2.68 13.92
N ALA A 151 0.09 2.46 12.85
CA ALA A 151 -0.67 1.24 12.60
C ALA A 151 0.17 -0.05 12.71
N TYR A 152 1.40 -0.04 12.19
CA TYR A 152 2.32 -1.18 12.30
C TYR A 152 2.67 -1.50 13.75
N TYR A 153 3.02 -0.48 14.55
CA TYR A 153 3.36 -0.66 15.97
C TYR A 153 2.13 -1.04 16.80
N ALA A 154 0.98 -0.44 16.50
CA ALA A 154 -0.29 -0.76 17.12
C ALA A 154 -0.67 -2.24 16.89
N ALA A 155 -0.52 -2.72 15.67
CA ALA A 155 -0.77 -4.11 15.31
C ALA A 155 0.17 -5.06 16.07
N ILE A 156 1.48 -4.84 16.06
CA ILE A 156 2.44 -5.68 16.81
C ILE A 156 2.11 -5.71 18.31
N ALA A 157 1.64 -4.60 18.88
CA ALA A 157 1.26 -4.52 20.29
C ALA A 157 0.08 -5.43 20.67
N LEU A 158 -0.71 -5.94 19.70
CA LEU A 158 -1.77 -6.92 19.95
C LEU A 158 -1.22 -8.25 20.49
N ARG A 159 0.03 -8.62 20.14
CA ARG A 159 0.66 -9.86 20.61
C ARG A 159 2.13 -9.62 20.99
N PRO A 160 2.39 -9.14 22.21
CA PRO A 160 3.75 -8.86 22.69
C PRO A 160 4.69 -10.07 22.56
N GLY A 161 5.90 -9.82 22.08
CA GLY A 161 6.93 -10.86 21.86
C GLY A 161 6.92 -11.50 20.48
N CYS A 162 5.90 -11.23 19.65
CA CYS A 162 5.86 -11.63 18.25
C CYS A 162 6.42 -10.54 17.31
N GLN A 163 6.56 -10.86 16.04
CA GLN A 163 7.05 -9.96 14.99
C GLN A 163 5.96 -9.72 13.95
N GLY A 164 5.96 -8.52 13.38
CA GLY A 164 5.13 -8.19 12.22
C GLY A 164 5.84 -8.60 10.94
N TRP A 165 5.21 -9.45 10.13
CA TRP A 165 5.60 -9.71 8.77
C TRP A 165 4.63 -9.02 7.81
N ALA A 166 5.07 -7.87 7.31
CA ALA A 166 4.29 -7.07 6.37
C ALA A 166 4.33 -7.67 4.97
N THR A 167 3.15 -7.75 4.36
CA THR A 167 2.98 -8.10 2.95
C THR A 167 2.25 -6.99 2.22
N ASP A 168 2.30 -7.02 0.90
CA ASP A 168 1.67 -6.02 0.02
C ASP A 168 1.43 -6.64 -1.35
N VAL A 169 0.28 -6.33 -1.92
CA VAL A 169 -0.08 -6.59 -3.32
C VAL A 169 -0.88 -5.40 -3.84
N CYS A 170 -0.93 -5.24 -5.16
CA CYS A 170 -1.77 -4.23 -5.79
C CYS A 170 -2.57 -4.87 -6.92
N VAL A 171 -3.83 -4.51 -7.05
CA VAL A 171 -4.75 -5.00 -8.09
C VAL A 171 -5.46 -3.82 -8.75
N PRO A 172 -6.02 -3.97 -9.96
CA PRO A 172 -6.94 -2.97 -10.50
C PRO A 172 -8.02 -2.64 -9.47
N VAL A 173 -8.31 -1.35 -9.23
CA VAL A 173 -9.26 -0.90 -8.19
C VAL A 173 -10.62 -1.61 -8.30
N SER A 174 -11.08 -1.92 -9.52
CA SER A 174 -12.32 -2.68 -9.77
C SER A 174 -12.32 -4.13 -9.27
N ARG A 175 -11.16 -4.70 -8.92
CA ARG A 175 -10.99 -6.06 -8.37
C ARG A 175 -10.63 -6.05 -6.89
N LEU A 176 -10.50 -4.88 -6.26
CA LEU A 176 -10.01 -4.73 -4.88
C LEU A 176 -10.92 -5.44 -3.87
N THR A 177 -12.24 -5.27 -3.98
CA THR A 177 -13.22 -5.92 -3.09
C THR A 177 -13.12 -7.44 -3.15
N GLU A 178 -13.12 -8.00 -4.36
CA GLU A 178 -13.01 -9.45 -4.59
C GLU A 178 -11.68 -10.00 -4.02
N CYS A 179 -10.56 -9.35 -4.33
CA CYS A 179 -9.24 -9.77 -3.87
C CYS A 179 -9.14 -9.78 -2.34
N ILE A 180 -9.60 -8.70 -1.68
CA ILE A 180 -9.55 -8.61 -0.21
C ILE A 180 -10.48 -9.64 0.43
N ASN A 181 -11.72 -9.79 -0.06
CA ASN A 181 -12.68 -10.71 0.53
C ASN A 181 -12.21 -12.16 0.44
N GLU A 182 -11.72 -12.62 -0.71
CA GLU A 182 -11.18 -13.97 -0.84
C GLU A 182 -9.91 -14.17 -0.01
N THR A 183 -9.06 -13.14 0.07
CA THR A 183 -7.87 -13.18 0.92
C THR A 183 -8.23 -13.25 2.41
N LYS A 184 -9.29 -12.57 2.85
CA LYS A 184 -9.78 -12.67 4.22
C LYS A 184 -10.45 -14.02 4.49
N ALA A 185 -11.18 -14.58 3.52
CA ALA A 185 -11.79 -15.90 3.62
C ALA A 185 -10.74 -17.00 3.82
N ASP A 186 -9.57 -16.87 3.20
CA ASP A 186 -8.43 -17.80 3.40
C ASP A 186 -7.86 -17.80 4.84
N LEU A 187 -8.17 -16.78 5.65
CA LEU A 187 -7.81 -16.73 7.08
C LEU A 187 -8.82 -17.48 7.95
N GLU A 188 -10.04 -17.75 7.46
CA GLU A 188 -11.07 -18.43 8.24
C GLU A 188 -10.61 -19.83 8.64
N GLY A 189 -10.66 -20.13 9.94
CA GLY A 189 -10.20 -21.40 10.49
C GLY A 189 -8.69 -21.50 10.73
N THR A 190 -7.92 -20.48 10.36
CA THR A 190 -6.51 -20.33 10.76
C THR A 190 -6.38 -19.64 12.12
N ASN A 191 -5.21 -19.73 12.75
CA ASN A 191 -4.90 -18.96 13.97
C ASN A 191 -4.08 -17.68 13.67
N LEU A 192 -3.99 -17.28 12.40
CA LEU A 192 -3.18 -16.14 11.98
C LEU A 192 -3.88 -14.83 12.37
N LEU A 193 -3.23 -14.04 13.23
CA LEU A 193 -3.63 -12.66 13.48
C LEU A 193 -3.02 -11.78 12.39
N SER A 194 -3.86 -11.32 11.45
CA SER A 194 -3.42 -10.54 10.28
C SER A 194 -4.30 -9.29 10.05
N PRO A 195 -4.01 -8.17 10.74
CA PRO A 195 -4.67 -6.90 10.49
C PRO A 195 -4.41 -6.40 9.06
N LEU A 196 -5.38 -5.70 8.48
CA LEU A 196 -5.31 -5.18 7.13
C LEU A 196 -5.26 -3.65 7.13
N VAL A 197 -4.36 -3.11 6.31
CA VAL A 197 -4.37 -1.71 5.87
C VAL A 197 -4.36 -1.64 4.36
N GLY A 198 -4.83 -0.54 3.77
CA GLY A 198 -4.70 -0.35 2.34
C GLY A 198 -4.69 1.09 1.86
N HIS A 199 -3.83 1.34 0.88
CA HIS A 199 -3.86 2.50 0.00
C HIS A 199 -4.92 2.25 -1.08
N VAL A 200 -6.18 2.23 -0.66
CA VAL A 200 -7.29 1.69 -1.48
C VAL A 200 -7.65 2.55 -2.68
N GLY A 201 -7.19 3.80 -2.72
CA GLY A 201 -7.25 4.66 -3.91
C GLY A 201 -6.42 4.14 -5.08
N ASP A 202 -5.34 3.42 -4.79
CA ASP A 202 -4.40 2.90 -5.78
C ASP A 202 -4.62 1.40 -6.07
N GLY A 203 -5.55 0.75 -5.35
CA GLY A 203 -5.78 -0.69 -5.44
C GLY A 203 -4.77 -1.54 -4.65
N ASN A 204 -4.00 -0.90 -3.76
CA ASN A 204 -2.96 -1.56 -2.96
C ASN A 204 -3.45 -1.82 -1.53
N PHE A 205 -3.21 -3.03 -1.03
CA PHE A 205 -3.48 -3.40 0.35
C PHE A 205 -2.38 -4.30 0.92
N HIS A 206 -2.40 -4.40 2.24
CA HIS A 206 -1.41 -5.08 3.05
C HIS A 206 -2.09 -5.98 4.06
N LEU A 207 -1.52 -7.18 4.23
CA LEU A 207 -1.76 -8.00 5.41
C LEU A 207 -0.50 -8.02 6.26
N LEU A 208 -0.65 -7.76 7.56
CA LEU A 208 0.44 -7.81 8.52
C LEU A 208 0.30 -9.04 9.41
N TYR A 209 1.02 -10.12 9.10
CA TYR A 209 0.99 -11.30 9.95
C TYR A 209 1.75 -11.04 11.25
N ILE A 210 1.10 -11.19 12.40
CA ILE A 210 1.74 -11.05 13.72
C ILE A 210 2.09 -12.44 14.24
N VAL A 211 3.33 -12.85 13.99
CA VAL A 211 3.79 -14.24 14.10
C VAL A 211 4.95 -14.39 15.09
N ASP A 212 5.03 -15.54 15.77
CA ASP A 212 6.24 -15.91 16.52
C ASP A 212 7.28 -16.52 15.55
N PRO A 213 8.43 -15.88 15.32
CA PRO A 213 9.45 -16.40 14.39
C PRO A 213 10.05 -17.75 14.81
N LYS A 214 9.81 -18.20 16.05
CA LYS A 214 10.25 -19.51 16.55
C LYS A 214 9.22 -20.61 16.32
N ASN A 215 7.99 -20.26 15.96
CA ASN A 215 6.91 -21.19 15.67
C ASN A 215 6.91 -21.53 14.17
N VAL A 216 7.43 -22.70 13.82
CA VAL A 216 7.64 -23.10 12.42
C VAL A 216 6.32 -23.32 11.70
N GLU A 217 5.33 -23.91 12.38
CA GLU A 217 4.00 -24.15 11.84
C GLU A 217 3.28 -22.85 11.50
N GLU A 218 3.32 -21.88 12.42
CA GLU A 218 2.73 -20.55 12.22
C GLU A 218 3.41 -19.78 11.07
N MET A 219 4.75 -19.80 11.00
CA MET A 219 5.49 -19.19 9.90
C MET A 219 5.15 -19.84 8.55
N SER A 220 5.01 -21.16 8.52
CA SER A 220 4.63 -21.89 7.30
C SER A 220 3.20 -21.58 6.87
N GLU A 221 2.27 -21.46 7.82
CA GLU A 221 0.87 -21.10 7.53
C GLU A 221 0.77 -19.68 6.98
N ALA A 222 1.48 -18.72 7.61
CA ALA A 222 1.56 -17.33 7.15
C ALA A 222 2.17 -17.23 5.73
N GLN A 223 3.22 -18.00 5.43
CA GLN A 223 3.82 -18.04 4.10
C GLN A 223 2.85 -18.60 3.07
N ALA A 224 2.21 -19.73 3.35
CA ALA A 224 1.25 -20.33 2.43
C ALA A 224 0.06 -19.39 2.16
N HIS A 225 -0.38 -18.64 3.17
CA HIS A 225 -1.42 -17.62 3.02
C HIS A 225 -0.95 -16.44 2.17
N SER A 226 0.25 -15.90 2.46
CA SER A 226 0.87 -14.83 1.66
C SER A 226 1.02 -15.23 0.19
N ASP A 227 1.43 -16.47 -0.09
CA ASP A 227 1.60 -16.96 -1.46
C ASP A 227 0.28 -17.01 -2.21
N ARG A 228 -0.80 -17.49 -1.57
CA ARG A 228 -2.15 -17.46 -2.16
C ARG A 228 -2.62 -16.04 -2.45
N MET A 229 -2.40 -15.10 -1.53
CA MET A 229 -2.71 -13.69 -1.72
C MET A 229 -1.99 -13.11 -2.94
N VAL A 230 -0.69 -13.37 -3.09
CA VAL A 230 0.10 -12.91 -4.23
C VAL A 230 -0.40 -13.52 -5.54
N MET A 231 -0.55 -14.85 -5.58
CA MET A 231 -1.02 -15.53 -6.80
C MET A 231 -2.42 -15.09 -7.22
N ARG A 232 -3.31 -14.82 -6.25
CA ARG A 232 -4.62 -14.22 -6.49
C ARG A 232 -4.50 -12.84 -7.13
N ALA A 233 -3.67 -11.96 -6.56
CA ALA A 233 -3.47 -10.63 -7.11
C ALA A 233 -2.95 -10.69 -8.56
N LEU A 234 -1.98 -11.57 -8.85
CA LEU A 234 -1.48 -11.79 -10.22
C LEU A 234 -2.56 -12.30 -11.16
N ALA A 235 -3.37 -13.28 -10.74
CA ALA A 235 -4.50 -13.79 -11.54
C ALA A 235 -5.57 -12.72 -11.83
N MET A 236 -5.66 -11.67 -11.00
CA MET A 236 -6.55 -10.53 -11.18
C MET A 236 -5.93 -9.39 -12.02
N GLY A 237 -4.76 -9.59 -12.60
CA GLY A 237 -4.04 -8.57 -13.37
C GLY A 237 -3.33 -7.53 -12.50
N GLY A 238 -3.08 -7.87 -11.24
CA GLY A 238 -2.30 -7.10 -10.28
C GLY A 238 -0.80 -7.41 -10.32
N THR A 239 -0.12 -7.06 -9.24
CA THR A 239 1.33 -7.26 -9.03
C THR A 239 1.60 -7.92 -7.67
N CYS A 240 2.69 -8.70 -7.60
CA CYS A 240 3.11 -9.35 -6.37
C CYS A 240 3.59 -8.37 -5.28
N THR A 241 3.84 -7.11 -5.63
CA THR A 241 4.23 -6.05 -4.70
C THR A 241 3.74 -4.69 -5.19
N GLY A 242 2.98 -3.98 -4.36
CA GLY A 242 2.52 -2.63 -4.67
C GLY A 242 3.59 -1.58 -4.45
N GLU A 243 4.39 -1.72 -3.38
CA GLU A 243 5.33 -0.67 -2.97
C GLU A 243 6.65 -1.16 -2.33
N HIS A 244 6.68 -2.33 -1.69
CA HIS A 244 7.86 -2.76 -0.94
C HIS A 244 9.01 -3.28 -1.82
N GLY A 245 8.71 -3.69 -3.05
CA GLY A 245 9.65 -4.30 -3.96
C GLY A 245 9.78 -5.80 -3.77
N VAL A 246 10.71 -6.38 -4.53
CA VAL A 246 10.88 -7.83 -4.64
C VAL A 246 11.90 -8.33 -3.63
N GLY A 247 13.05 -7.63 -3.53
CA GLY A 247 14.19 -8.06 -2.74
C GLY A 247 14.57 -9.51 -3.04
N TYR A 248 14.77 -10.29 -1.98
CA TYR A 248 14.94 -11.73 -2.06
C TYR A 248 13.63 -12.50 -1.80
N GLY A 249 12.68 -11.90 -1.08
CA GLY A 249 11.48 -12.57 -0.58
C GLY A 249 10.49 -12.95 -1.67
N LYS A 250 10.38 -12.14 -2.73
CA LYS A 250 9.36 -12.31 -3.79
C LYS A 250 9.92 -12.72 -5.15
N ILE A 251 11.21 -13.04 -5.26
CA ILE A 251 11.86 -13.40 -6.55
C ILE A 251 11.08 -14.51 -7.27
N HIS A 252 10.58 -15.48 -6.52
CA HIS A 252 9.90 -16.65 -7.07
C HIS A 252 8.56 -16.32 -7.76
N PHE A 253 7.94 -15.18 -7.46
CA PHE A 253 6.72 -14.72 -8.13
C PHE A 253 6.98 -14.03 -9.48
N LEU A 254 8.19 -13.53 -9.71
CA LEU A 254 8.48 -12.74 -10.90
C LEU A 254 8.34 -13.53 -12.20
N GLN A 255 8.56 -14.84 -12.17
CA GLN A 255 8.35 -15.69 -13.34
C GLN A 255 6.87 -15.74 -13.73
N GLU A 256 5.97 -15.78 -12.75
CA GLU A 256 4.52 -15.73 -12.98
C GLU A 256 4.10 -14.33 -13.45
N GLU A 257 4.59 -13.27 -12.79
CA GLU A 257 4.19 -11.89 -13.09
C GLU A 257 4.69 -11.39 -14.46
N HIS A 258 5.91 -11.75 -14.85
CA HIS A 258 6.57 -11.16 -16.02
C HIS A 258 6.85 -12.14 -17.17
N GLY A 259 6.69 -13.45 -16.94
CA GLY A 259 6.90 -14.47 -17.96
C GLY A 259 8.27 -14.37 -18.64
N ASP A 260 8.27 -14.31 -19.96
CA ASP A 260 9.49 -14.26 -20.78
C ASP A 260 10.32 -12.98 -20.56
N SER A 261 9.72 -11.92 -20.02
CA SER A 261 10.42 -10.64 -19.78
C SER A 261 11.54 -10.77 -18.75
N ILE A 262 11.51 -11.80 -17.90
CA ILE A 262 12.59 -12.11 -16.95
C ILE A 262 13.92 -12.35 -17.66
N SER A 263 13.90 -12.95 -18.85
CA SER A 263 15.12 -13.14 -19.64
C SER A 263 15.79 -11.81 -20.01
N LEU A 264 14.99 -10.81 -20.38
CA LEU A 264 15.46 -9.47 -20.69
C LEU A 264 15.97 -8.74 -19.46
N MET A 265 15.30 -8.86 -18.31
CA MET A 265 15.77 -8.30 -17.05
C MET A 265 17.14 -8.88 -16.66
N ARG A 266 17.35 -10.19 -16.87
CA ARG A 266 18.65 -10.84 -16.66
C ARG A 266 19.72 -10.30 -17.63
N SER A 267 19.39 -10.14 -18.92
CA SER A 267 20.32 -9.55 -19.88
C SER A 267 20.72 -8.12 -19.51
N LEU A 268 19.78 -7.31 -19.01
CA LEU A 268 20.08 -5.97 -18.50
C LEU A 268 21.02 -6.04 -17.29
N LYS A 269 20.70 -6.86 -16.29
CA LYS A 269 21.53 -7.05 -15.11
C LYS A 269 22.97 -7.43 -15.46
N VAL A 270 23.17 -8.42 -16.34
CA VAL A 270 24.51 -8.82 -16.83
C VAL A 270 25.21 -7.70 -17.58
N SER A 271 24.47 -6.91 -18.37
CA SER A 271 25.05 -5.80 -19.13
C SER A 271 25.52 -4.65 -18.25
N PHE A 272 24.82 -4.36 -17.15
CA PHE A 272 25.19 -3.29 -16.20
C PHE A 272 26.21 -3.75 -15.14
N ASP A 273 26.15 -5.02 -14.75
CA ASP A 273 26.96 -5.60 -13.67
C ASP A 273 27.45 -7.01 -14.04
N PRO A 274 28.42 -7.13 -14.98
CA PRO A 274 28.88 -8.41 -15.49
C PRO A 274 29.57 -9.29 -14.45
N GLU A 275 30.15 -8.68 -13.40
CA GLU A 275 30.80 -9.40 -12.29
C GLU A 275 29.81 -9.76 -11.16
N ASN A 276 28.52 -9.41 -11.32
CA ASN A 276 27.46 -9.66 -10.35
C ASN A 276 27.77 -9.19 -8.91
N ILE A 277 28.38 -8.01 -8.77
CA ILE A 277 28.76 -7.44 -7.46
C ILE A 277 27.71 -6.48 -6.89
N MET A 278 26.76 -6.02 -7.69
CA MET A 278 25.72 -5.06 -7.31
C MET A 278 24.50 -5.80 -6.75
N ASN A 279 24.45 -5.91 -5.42
CA ASN A 279 23.32 -6.46 -4.66
C ASN A 279 22.85 -7.86 -5.15
N PRO A 280 23.77 -8.85 -5.21
CA PRO A 280 23.47 -10.17 -5.76
C PRO A 280 22.40 -10.92 -4.96
N GLY A 281 21.65 -11.80 -5.64
CA GLY A 281 20.60 -12.62 -5.03
C GLY A 281 19.29 -11.88 -4.73
N LYS A 282 19.07 -10.72 -5.35
CA LYS A 282 17.85 -9.92 -5.24
C LYS A 282 17.30 -9.57 -6.62
N ILE A 283 15.97 -9.47 -6.72
CA ILE A 283 15.16 -9.33 -7.94
C ILE A 283 15.41 -10.46 -8.96
N ILE A 284 16.59 -10.55 -9.56
CA ILE A 284 16.91 -11.51 -10.61
C ILE A 284 18.11 -12.36 -10.21
N ASN A 285 17.97 -13.68 -10.36
CA ASN A 285 19.08 -14.61 -10.29
C ASN A 285 19.75 -14.73 -11.67
N ILE A 286 21.08 -14.61 -11.68
CA ILE A 286 21.96 -14.75 -12.86
C ILE A 286 22.77 -16.03 -12.73
#